data_AF-A0A559KJT8-F1
#
_entry.id   AF-A0A559KJT8-F1
#
_cell.length_a   1.000
_cell.length_b   1.000
_cell.length_c   1.000
_cell.angle_alpha   90.00
_cell.angle_beta   90.00
_cell.angle_gamma   90.00
#
_symmetry.space_group_name_H-M   'P 1'
#
loop_
_entity.id
_entity.type
_entity.pdbx_description
1 polymer ?
#
loop_
_entity_poly.entity_id
_entity_poly.type
_entity_poly.pdbx_seq_one_letter_code
_entity_poly.pdbx_strand_id
1 'polypeptide(L)'
;MIFKKNSSNIFILKQVVISSLLVSLSILFENFLKKPFNFMPLKIRKFFFLDIFSFFPLLFLPLLQNKYLSFISAFLSEFLCFWLRKSSKNFPYKPILSFSYAFCWGFLPNLFLTKNNNSFWKTYLSLILIFIFYFLTYHLLSLNLVLLFVSKNKKNLLNCLDKYFWILPIRFFSFFLISFLISYLYLKIKKQIIHLL
;
A
#
# COMPACT_ATOMS: atom_id res chain seq x y z
N MET A 1 -34.23 -7.03 -22.17
CA MET A 1 -33.55 -6.10 -21.24
C MET A 1 -33.19 -6.74 -19.88
N ILE A 2 -34.02 -7.62 -19.31
CA ILE A 2 -33.81 -8.22 -17.98
C ILE A 2 -32.55 -9.11 -17.90
N PHE A 3 -32.28 -9.94 -18.91
CA PHE A 3 -31.07 -10.79 -18.94
C PHE A 3 -29.74 -10.01 -18.97
N LYS A 4 -29.71 -8.84 -19.62
CA LYS A 4 -28.53 -7.96 -19.66
C LYS A 4 -28.25 -7.31 -18.30
N LYS A 5 -29.29 -7.10 -17.49
CA LYS A 5 -29.20 -6.51 -16.14
C LYS A 5 -28.71 -7.55 -15.11
N ASN A 6 -29.11 -8.81 -15.27
CA ASN A 6 -28.64 -9.89 -14.41
C ASN A 6 -27.15 -10.20 -14.64
N SER A 7 -26.67 -10.20 -15.89
CA SER A 7 -25.25 -10.43 -16.17
C SER A 7 -24.35 -9.30 -15.66
N SER A 8 -24.79 -8.04 -15.75
CA SER A 8 -24.06 -6.90 -15.16
C SER A 8 -24.00 -6.97 -13.64
N ASN A 9 -25.09 -7.36 -12.99
CA ASN A 9 -25.13 -7.49 -11.53
C ASN A 9 -24.20 -8.60 -11.03
N ILE A 10 -24.19 -9.75 -11.71
CA ILE A 10 -23.28 -10.87 -11.38
C ILE A 10 -21.81 -10.45 -11.52
N PHE A 11 -21.48 -9.69 -12.56
CA PHE A 11 -20.13 -9.19 -12.77
C PHE A 11 -19.67 -8.24 -11.64
N ILE A 12 -20.53 -7.30 -11.24
CA ILE A 12 -20.25 -6.39 -10.12
C ILE A 12 -20.08 -7.18 -8.82
N LEU A 13 -20.94 -8.17 -8.56
CA LEU A 13 -20.85 -9.03 -7.38
C LEU A 13 -19.52 -9.79 -7.31
N LYS A 14 -19.05 -10.35 -8.44
CA LYS A 14 -17.73 -10.97 -8.52
C LYS A 14 -16.60 -9.98 -8.19
N GLN A 15 -16.69 -8.75 -8.70
CA GLN A 15 -15.70 -7.71 -8.37
C GLN A 15 -15.68 -7.40 -6.87
N VAL A 16 -16.84 -7.29 -6.23
CA VAL A 16 -16.96 -7.02 -4.78
C VAL A 16 -16.40 -8.16 -3.93
N VAL A 17 -16.68 -9.42 -4.31
CA VAL A 17 -16.14 -10.60 -3.60
C VAL A 17 -14.62 -10.65 -3.71
N ILE A 18 -14.07 -10.34 -4.88
CA ILE A 18 -12.62 -10.33 -5.10
C ILE A 18 -11.96 -9.19 -4.32
N SER A 19 -12.56 -7.98 -4.26
CA SER A 19 -11.99 -6.88 -3.47
C SER A 19 -11.99 -7.23 -1.99
N SER A 20 -13.08 -7.79 -1.47
CA SER A 20 -13.13 -8.16 -0.06
C SER A 20 -12.07 -9.21 0.29
N LEU A 21 -11.81 -10.18 -0.59
CA LEU A 21 -10.73 -11.14 -0.43
C LEU A 21 -9.34 -10.47 -0.43
N LEU A 22 -9.04 -9.62 -1.41
CA LEU A 22 -7.73 -8.94 -1.48
C LEU A 22 -7.53 -7.98 -0.30
N VAL A 23 -8.58 -7.27 0.13
CA VAL A 23 -8.56 -6.37 1.29
C VAL A 23 -8.37 -7.15 2.59
N SER A 24 -9.07 -8.28 2.76
CA SER A 24 -8.85 -9.11 3.96
C SER A 24 -7.43 -9.67 4.00
N LEU A 25 -6.86 -10.03 2.84
CA LEU A 25 -5.50 -10.53 2.73
C LEU A 25 -4.45 -9.44 3.01
N SER A 26 -4.67 -8.19 2.57
CA SER A 26 -3.78 -7.07 2.93
C SER A 26 -3.82 -6.77 4.43
N ILE A 27 -5.00 -6.79 5.05
CA ILE A 27 -5.16 -6.62 6.51
C ILE A 27 -4.46 -7.74 7.27
N LEU A 28 -4.60 -9.00 6.83
CA LEU A 28 -3.90 -10.14 7.42
C LEU A 28 -2.38 -9.95 7.30
N PHE A 29 -1.88 -9.59 6.12
CA PHE A 29 -0.45 -9.36 5.93
C PHE A 29 0.06 -8.24 6.84
N GLU A 30 -0.68 -7.14 7.00
CA GLU A 30 -0.27 -6.06 7.89
C GLU A 30 -0.14 -6.50 9.36
N ASN A 31 -1.07 -7.32 9.83
CA ASN A 31 -1.10 -7.79 11.21
C ASN A 31 -0.10 -8.93 11.47
N PHE A 32 0.11 -9.81 10.48
CA PHE A 32 0.94 -11.00 10.65
C PHE A 32 2.39 -10.80 10.22
N LEU A 33 2.68 -10.04 9.16
CA LEU A 33 4.06 -9.83 8.68
C LEU A 33 4.91 -9.07 9.69
N LYS A 34 4.31 -8.25 10.57
CA LYS A 34 5.05 -7.57 11.63
C LYS A 34 5.70 -8.52 12.66
N LYS A 35 5.17 -9.74 12.83
CA LYS A 35 5.67 -10.74 13.79
C LYS A 35 7.00 -11.40 13.39
N PRO A 36 7.18 -11.98 12.18
CA PRO A 36 8.44 -12.60 11.78
C PRO A 36 9.59 -11.59 11.69
N PHE A 37 9.30 -10.31 11.37
CA PHE A 37 10.34 -9.27 11.37
C PHE A 37 10.71 -8.74 12.76
N ASN A 38 10.06 -9.20 13.84
CA ASN A 38 10.55 -8.91 15.20
C ASN A 38 11.84 -9.67 15.53
N PHE A 39 12.15 -10.77 14.81
CA PHE A 39 13.39 -11.53 14.98
C PHE A 39 14.61 -10.85 14.31
N MET A 40 14.38 -9.90 13.39
CA MET A 40 15.46 -9.10 12.83
C MET A 40 15.92 -8.01 13.81
N PRO A 41 17.24 -7.76 13.94
CA PRO A 41 17.74 -6.71 14.81
C PRO A 41 17.14 -5.36 14.41
N LEU A 42 16.75 -4.56 15.42
CA LEU A 42 16.06 -3.27 15.27
C LEU A 42 16.75 -2.31 14.29
N LYS A 43 18.08 -2.38 14.15
CA LYS A 43 18.86 -1.60 13.19
C LYS A 43 18.50 -1.96 11.75
N ILE A 44 18.45 -3.25 11.41
CA ILE A 44 18.11 -3.76 10.07
C ILE A 44 16.64 -3.45 9.73
N ARG A 45 15.73 -3.66 10.68
CA ARG A 45 14.31 -3.36 10.51
C ARG A 45 14.03 -1.89 10.21
N LYS A 46 14.86 -0.98 10.72
CA LYS A 46 14.73 0.45 10.43
C LYS A 46 15.13 0.82 9.01
N PHE A 47 15.92 0.00 8.31
CA PHE A 47 16.36 0.28 6.94
C PHE A 47 15.37 -0.21 5.88
N PHE A 48 14.64 -1.28 6.15
CA PHE A 48 13.64 -1.80 5.22
C PHE A 48 12.26 -1.23 5.48
N PHE A 49 11.63 -0.69 4.44
CA PHE A 49 10.25 -0.24 4.50
C PHE A 49 9.29 -1.42 4.33
N LEU A 50 9.23 -2.27 5.36
CA LEU A 50 8.54 -3.56 5.33
C LEU A 50 7.01 -3.43 5.22
N ASP A 51 6.45 -2.28 5.57
CA ASP A 51 5.01 -2.02 5.47
C ASP A 51 4.52 -2.08 4.00
N ILE A 52 5.41 -1.96 3.00
CA ILE A 52 5.02 -2.16 1.59
C ILE A 52 4.53 -3.59 1.30
N PHE A 53 5.06 -4.60 2.00
CA PHE A 53 4.67 -5.99 1.75
C PHE A 53 3.21 -6.27 2.13
N SER A 54 2.65 -5.56 3.11
CA SER A 54 1.23 -5.72 3.44
C SER A 54 0.28 -5.23 2.36
N PHE A 55 0.77 -4.42 1.42
CA PHE A 55 -0.04 -3.85 0.34
C PHE A 55 0.15 -4.58 -0.99
N PHE A 56 1.01 -5.61 -1.01
CA PHE A 56 1.19 -6.48 -2.16
C PHE A 56 -0.13 -7.03 -2.74
N PRO A 57 -1.11 -7.49 -1.93
CA PRO A 57 -2.38 -7.99 -2.47
C PRO A 57 -3.18 -6.93 -3.24
N LEU A 58 -3.09 -5.66 -2.84
CA LEU A 58 -3.83 -4.56 -3.47
C LEU A 58 -3.33 -4.25 -4.87
N LEU A 59 -2.08 -4.60 -5.20
CA LEU A 59 -1.53 -4.44 -6.56
C LEU A 59 -2.27 -5.27 -7.62
N PHE A 60 -3.06 -6.27 -7.22
CA PHE A 60 -3.85 -7.10 -8.12
C PHE A 60 -5.27 -6.59 -8.36
N LEU A 61 -5.75 -5.61 -7.57
CA LEU A 61 -7.07 -4.98 -7.78
C LEU A 61 -7.26 -4.45 -9.22
N PRO A 62 -6.26 -3.79 -9.85
CA PRO A 62 -6.35 -3.32 -11.23
C PRO A 62 -6.64 -4.39 -12.29
N LEU A 63 -6.25 -5.63 -12.03
CA LEU A 63 -6.43 -6.73 -12.98
C LEU A 63 -7.88 -7.21 -13.03
N LEU A 64 -8.68 -6.87 -12.02
CA LEU A 64 -9.97 -7.51 -11.77
C LEU A 64 -11.12 -6.48 -11.72
N GLN A 65 -10.82 -5.20 -11.48
CA GLN A 65 -11.82 -4.20 -11.10
C GLN A 65 -11.68 -2.87 -11.84
N ASN A 66 -12.75 -2.08 -11.79
CA ASN A 66 -12.74 -0.69 -12.22
C ASN A 66 -11.99 0.19 -11.21
N LYS A 67 -11.38 1.27 -11.71
CA LYS A 67 -10.53 2.19 -10.93
C LYS A 67 -11.20 2.71 -9.65
N TYR A 68 -12.49 3.02 -9.71
CA TYR A 68 -13.27 3.52 -8.57
C TYR A 68 -13.46 2.47 -7.47
N LEU A 69 -13.74 1.22 -7.83
CA LEU A 69 -13.89 0.12 -6.86
C LEU A 69 -12.56 -0.24 -6.20
N SER A 70 -11.46 -0.18 -6.95
CA SER A 70 -10.11 -0.36 -6.40
C SER A 70 -9.75 0.75 -5.41
N PHE A 71 -10.14 2.00 -5.70
CA PHE A 71 -9.96 3.11 -4.77
C PHE A 71 -10.76 2.91 -3.47
N ILE A 72 -12.05 2.58 -3.58
CA ILE A 72 -12.93 2.37 -2.42
C ILE A 72 -12.43 1.19 -1.57
N SER A 73 -12.02 0.09 -2.21
CA SER A 73 -11.50 -1.08 -1.48
C SER A 73 -10.18 -0.78 -0.77
N ALA A 74 -9.24 -0.08 -1.41
CA ALA A 74 -8.02 0.37 -0.75
C ALA A 74 -8.31 1.33 0.43
N PHE A 75 -9.26 2.26 0.26
CA PHE A 75 -9.69 3.15 1.34
C PHE A 75 -10.25 2.38 2.54
N LEU A 76 -11.15 1.43 2.29
CA LEU A 76 -11.74 0.58 3.32
C LEU A 76 -10.69 -0.30 4.00
N SER A 77 -9.70 -0.82 3.25
CA SER A 77 -8.59 -1.58 3.81
C SER A 77 -7.86 -0.79 4.90
N GLU A 78 -7.43 0.43 4.60
CA GLU A 78 -6.70 1.25 5.59
C GLU A 78 -7.61 1.70 6.74
N PHE A 79 -8.87 2.04 6.46
CA PHE A 79 -9.84 2.38 7.49
C PHE A 79 -10.05 1.23 8.50
N LEU A 80 -10.28 0.01 8.00
CA LEU A 80 -10.46 -1.17 8.83
C LEU A 80 -9.16 -1.54 9.56
N CYS A 81 -8.00 -1.46 8.90
CA CYS A 81 -6.72 -1.68 9.56
C CYS A 81 -6.48 -0.71 10.70
N PHE A 82 -6.76 0.58 10.50
CA PHE A 82 -6.66 1.58 11.55
C PHE A 82 -7.55 1.26 12.75
N TRP A 83 -8.79 0.84 12.51
CA TRP A 83 -9.72 0.45 13.59
C TRP A 83 -9.20 -0.76 14.37
N LEU A 84 -8.69 -1.77 13.67
CA LEU A 84 -8.16 -3.00 14.27
C LEU A 84 -6.85 -2.79 15.03
N ARG A 85 -6.04 -1.79 14.66
CA ARG A 85 -4.80 -1.47 15.39
C ARG A 85 -5.14 -0.91 16.78
N LYS A 86 -4.58 -1.52 17.84
CA LYS A 86 -4.63 -0.99 19.23
C LYS A 86 -4.15 0.47 19.38
N SER A 87 -3.41 0.97 18.38
CA SER A 87 -2.98 2.36 18.22
C SER A 87 -4.12 3.38 18.14
N SER A 88 -5.35 2.96 17.80
CA SER A 88 -6.52 3.85 17.72
C SER A 88 -6.80 4.58 19.06
N LYS A 89 -6.33 4.03 20.18
CA LYS A 89 -6.41 4.67 21.50
C LYS A 89 -5.48 5.88 21.67
N ASN A 90 -4.34 5.89 20.98
CA ASN A 90 -3.29 6.91 21.17
C ASN A 90 -3.21 7.91 20.03
N PHE A 91 -3.75 7.57 18.85
CA PHE A 91 -3.70 8.42 17.67
C PHE A 91 -5.09 8.47 17.03
N PRO A 92 -5.68 9.66 16.80
CA PRO A 92 -6.98 9.79 16.15
C PRO A 92 -6.90 9.45 14.66
N TYR A 93 -7.99 8.90 14.11
CA TYR A 93 -8.11 8.59 12.69
C TYR A 93 -8.01 9.86 11.85
N LYS A 94 -7.27 9.80 10.74
CA LYS A 94 -7.16 10.90 9.78
C LYS A 94 -7.62 10.44 8.40
N PRO A 95 -8.80 10.89 7.92
CA PRO A 95 -9.31 10.53 6.60
C PRO A 95 -8.34 10.84 5.45
N ILE A 96 -7.56 11.92 5.57
CA ILE A 96 -6.57 12.32 4.56
C ILE A 96 -5.49 11.25 4.35
N LEU A 97 -5.06 10.55 5.42
CA LEU A 97 -4.09 9.46 5.30
C LEU A 97 -4.69 8.31 4.48
N SER A 98 -5.90 7.88 4.81
CA SER A 98 -6.60 6.84 4.06
C SER A 98 -6.92 7.23 2.62
N PHE A 99 -7.16 8.51 2.35
CA PHE A 99 -7.34 9.01 0.99
C PHE A 99 -6.04 8.93 0.20
N SER A 100 -4.93 9.40 0.78
CA SER A 100 -3.60 9.30 0.15
C SER A 100 -3.20 7.84 -0.08
N TYR A 101 -3.56 6.97 0.85
CA TYR A 101 -3.38 5.53 0.76
C TYR A 101 -4.18 4.94 -0.40
N ALA A 102 -5.48 5.23 -0.48
CA ALA A 102 -6.36 4.76 -1.53
C ALA A 102 -5.92 5.25 -2.92
N PHE A 103 -5.35 6.45 -2.99
CA PHE A 103 -4.74 6.96 -4.20
C PHE A 103 -3.51 6.14 -4.60
N CYS A 104 -2.60 5.87 -3.66
CA CYS A 104 -1.36 5.12 -3.91
C CYS A 104 -1.58 3.64 -4.24
N TRP A 105 -2.53 2.98 -3.59
CA TRP A 105 -2.70 1.52 -3.69
C TRP A 105 -3.96 1.10 -4.45
N GLY A 106 -4.93 2.00 -4.64
CA GLY A 106 -6.14 1.74 -5.41
C GLY A 106 -6.10 2.38 -6.80
N PHE A 107 -5.72 3.67 -6.89
CA PHE A 107 -5.80 4.42 -8.14
C PHE A 107 -4.54 4.33 -9.00
N LEU A 108 -3.36 4.60 -8.43
CA LEU A 108 -2.08 4.56 -9.16
C LEU A 108 -1.78 3.19 -9.82
N PRO A 109 -1.99 2.05 -9.14
CA PRO A 109 -1.80 0.73 -9.76
C PRO A 109 -2.73 0.53 -10.97
N ASN A 110 -3.94 1.10 -10.94
CA ASN A 110 -4.87 1.06 -12.05
C ASN A 110 -4.43 1.85 -13.29
N LEU A 111 -3.55 2.84 -13.11
CA LEU A 111 -2.97 3.60 -14.22
C LEU A 111 -1.76 2.89 -14.83
N PHE A 112 -0.90 2.32 -13.98
CA PHE A 112 0.40 1.82 -14.42
C PHE A 112 0.47 0.29 -14.62
N LEU A 113 -0.29 -0.48 -13.84
CA LEU A 113 -0.26 -1.95 -13.82
C LEU A 113 -1.46 -2.55 -14.59
N THR A 114 -1.62 -2.15 -15.85
CA THR A 114 -2.70 -2.65 -16.70
C THR A 114 -2.54 -4.14 -17.04
N LYS A 115 -3.65 -4.79 -17.43
CA LYS A 115 -3.66 -6.21 -17.81
C LYS A 115 -2.68 -6.54 -18.94
N ASN A 116 -2.47 -5.61 -19.87
CA ASN A 116 -1.65 -5.83 -21.06
C ASN A 116 -0.13 -5.69 -20.80
N ASN A 117 0.27 -5.11 -19.66
CA ASN A 117 1.68 -4.89 -19.35
C ASN A 117 2.37 -6.17 -18.84
N ASN A 118 3.09 -6.86 -19.71
CA ASN A 118 3.78 -8.12 -19.36
C ASN A 118 5.31 -8.01 -19.27
N SER A 119 5.90 -6.85 -19.57
CA SER A 119 7.35 -6.69 -19.50
C SER A 119 7.83 -6.35 -18.09
N PHE A 120 8.85 -7.07 -17.64
CA PHE A 120 9.47 -6.92 -16.32
C PHE A 120 9.91 -5.48 -16.04
N TRP A 121 10.63 -4.86 -16.97
CA TRP A 121 11.14 -3.50 -16.80
C TRP A 121 10.02 -2.45 -16.68
N LYS A 122 8.92 -2.60 -17.43
CA LYS A 122 7.78 -1.67 -17.31
C LYS A 122 7.07 -1.84 -15.96
N THR A 123 6.86 -3.08 -15.50
CA THR A 123 6.27 -3.32 -14.18
C THR A 123 7.16 -2.84 -13.05
N TYR A 124 8.47 -3.01 -13.18
CA TYR A 124 9.47 -2.56 -12.23
C TYR A 124 9.48 -1.04 -12.07
N LEU A 125 9.58 -0.31 -13.18
CA LEU A 125 9.51 1.15 -13.16
C LEU A 125 8.17 1.66 -12.62
N SER A 126 7.06 1.00 -12.98
CA SER A 126 5.73 1.34 -12.47
C SER A 126 5.64 1.20 -10.95
N LEU A 127 6.20 0.12 -10.40
CA LEU A 127 6.21 -0.13 -8.96
C LEU A 127 7.13 0.83 -8.21
N ILE A 128 8.29 1.17 -8.78
CA ILE A 128 9.16 2.22 -8.24
C ILE A 128 8.37 3.53 -8.10
N LEU A 129 7.68 3.96 -9.17
CA LEU A 129 6.90 5.19 -9.14
C LEU A 129 5.82 5.16 -8.06
N ILE A 130 5.06 4.07 -7.95
CA ILE A 130 4.03 3.89 -6.92
C ILE A 130 4.64 4.00 -5.52
N PHE A 131 5.79 3.37 -5.29
CA PHE A 131 6.46 3.39 -3.97
C PHE A 131 7.03 4.78 -3.65
N ILE A 132 7.58 5.49 -4.64
CA ILE A 132 8.04 6.88 -4.45
C ILE A 132 6.87 7.77 -4.07
N PHE A 133 5.73 7.67 -4.76
CA PHE A 133 4.52 8.43 -4.42
C PHE A 133 4.01 8.12 -3.01
N TYR A 134 3.95 6.83 -2.66
CA TYR A 134 3.55 6.41 -1.32
C TYR A 134 4.52 6.92 -0.25
N PHE A 135 5.82 6.85 -0.48
CA PHE A 135 6.83 7.33 0.45
C PHE A 135 6.75 8.84 0.66
N LEU A 136 6.63 9.61 -0.41
CA LEU A 136 6.50 11.07 -0.34
C LEU A 136 5.24 11.46 0.44
N THR A 137 4.08 10.87 0.09
CA THR A 137 2.82 11.17 0.77
C THR A 137 2.86 10.78 2.25
N TYR A 138 3.34 9.58 2.57
CA TYR A 138 3.50 9.12 3.95
C TYR A 138 4.40 10.05 4.77
N HIS A 139 5.57 10.42 4.24
CA HIS A 139 6.52 11.26 4.98
C HIS A 139 6.07 12.71 5.10
N LEU A 140 5.50 13.31 4.06
CA LEU A 140 4.93 14.66 4.12
C LEU A 140 3.83 14.75 5.19
N LEU A 141 2.92 13.77 5.22
CA LEU A 141 1.84 13.72 6.19
C LEU A 141 2.37 13.45 7.61
N SER A 142 3.41 12.62 7.75
CA SER A 142 4.05 12.36 9.05
C SER A 142 4.83 13.56 9.60
N LEU A 143 5.49 14.36 8.75
CA LEU A 143 6.23 15.54 9.17
C LEU A 143 5.29 16.66 9.63
N ASN A 144 4.17 16.87 8.92
CA ASN A 144 3.13 17.80 9.36
C ASN A 144 2.56 17.40 10.73
N LEU A 145 2.41 16.09 10.98
CA LEU A 145 2.02 15.56 12.29
C LEU A 145 3.04 15.87 13.38
N VAL A 146 4.32 15.59 13.13
CA VAL A 146 5.40 15.87 14.09
C VAL A 146 5.51 17.37 14.39
N LEU A 147 5.40 18.23 13.39
CA LEU A 147 5.44 19.69 13.57
C LEU A 147 4.28 20.21 14.41
N LEU A 148 3.07 19.66 14.23
CA LEU A 148 1.88 20.03 15.02
C LEU A 148 1.99 19.58 16.50
N PHE A 149 2.62 18.45 16.79
CA PHE A 149 2.72 17.91 18.15
C PHE A 149 3.99 18.33 18.92
N VAL A 150 5.11 18.60 18.23
CA VAL A 150 6.43 18.89 18.86
C VAL A 150 6.67 20.40 19.03
N SER A 151 5.73 21.27 18.63
CA SER A 151 5.82 22.74 18.73
C SER A 151 6.07 23.29 20.15
N LYS A 152 5.97 22.44 21.20
CA LYS A 152 6.27 22.81 22.59
C LYS A 152 7.76 22.76 22.99
N ASN A 153 8.64 22.08 22.24
CA ASN A 153 10.07 21.98 22.60
C ASN A 153 11.00 21.96 21.37
N LYS A 154 11.55 23.12 21.00
CA LYS A 154 12.40 23.33 19.80
C LYS A 154 13.66 22.46 19.76
N LYS A 155 14.33 22.23 20.90
CA LYS A 155 15.57 21.42 20.98
C LYS A 155 15.35 19.94 20.68
N ASN A 156 14.19 19.39 21.04
CA ASN A 156 13.85 17.99 20.73
C ASN A 156 13.43 17.80 19.27
N LEU A 157 12.94 18.87 18.62
CA LEU A 157 12.52 18.85 17.23
C LEU A 157 13.73 18.71 16.28
N LEU A 158 14.80 19.47 16.52
CA LEU A 158 16.06 19.40 15.75
C LEU A 158 16.73 18.03 15.87
N ASN A 159 16.90 17.51 17.09
CA ASN A 159 17.49 16.18 17.30
C ASN A 159 16.66 15.03 16.69
N CYS A 160 15.34 15.19 16.58
CA CYS A 160 14.47 14.22 15.93
C CYS A 160 14.61 14.26 14.41
N LEU A 161 14.65 15.47 13.82
CA LEU A 161 14.84 15.69 12.39
C LEU A 161 16.20 15.14 11.92
N ASP A 162 17.28 15.42 12.64
CA ASP A 162 18.63 14.96 12.27
C ASP A 162 18.69 13.43 12.18
N LYS A 163 18.17 12.71 13.19
CA LYS A 163 18.13 11.24 13.16
C LYS A 163 17.26 10.70 12.04
N TYR A 164 16.16 11.39 11.71
CA TYR A 164 15.28 10.99 10.61
C TYR A 164 15.93 11.21 9.25
N PHE A 165 16.70 12.29 9.09
CA PHE A 165 17.32 12.69 7.83
C PHE A 165 18.35 11.67 7.32
N TRP A 166 19.11 11.03 8.21
CA TRP A 166 20.10 10.00 7.82
C TRP A 166 19.46 8.66 7.44
N ILE A 167 18.29 8.33 7.99
CA ILE A 167 17.62 7.05 7.77
C ILE A 167 16.76 7.08 6.49
N LEU A 168 16.23 8.26 6.13
CA LEU A 168 15.36 8.47 4.96
C LEU A 168 15.99 8.02 3.62
N PRO A 169 17.25 8.40 3.28
CA PRO A 169 17.89 7.99 2.02
C PRO A 169 18.08 6.48 1.91
N ILE A 170 18.46 5.83 3.02
CA ILE A 170 18.69 4.38 3.04
C ILE A 170 17.35 3.64 2.84
N ARG A 171 16.29 4.11 3.50
CA ARG A 171 14.92 3.61 3.28
C ARG A 171 14.48 3.81 1.83
N PHE A 172 14.77 4.97 1.25
CA PHE A 172 14.44 5.27 -0.12
C PHE A 172 15.14 4.30 -1.09
N PHE A 173 16.42 4.01 -0.87
CA PHE A 173 17.16 3.07 -1.71
C PHE A 173 16.62 1.63 -1.60
N SER A 174 16.08 1.25 -0.44
CA SER A 174 15.45 -0.06 -0.25
C SER A 174 14.26 -0.30 -1.19
N PHE A 175 13.61 0.76 -1.72
CA PHE A 175 12.51 0.62 -2.68
C PHE A 175 12.95 -0.01 -4.00
N PHE A 176 14.16 0.26 -4.48
CA PHE A 176 14.64 -0.34 -5.72
C PHE A 176 14.76 -1.86 -5.57
N LEU A 177 15.33 -2.33 -4.45
CA LEU A 177 15.45 -3.76 -4.16
C LEU A 177 14.08 -4.41 -3.94
N ILE A 178 13.21 -3.79 -3.14
CA ILE A 178 11.88 -4.34 -2.82
C ILE A 178 11.00 -4.36 -4.07
N SER A 179 11.01 -3.30 -4.88
CA SER A 179 10.24 -3.24 -6.13
C SER A 179 10.71 -4.27 -7.14
N PHE A 180 12.01 -4.59 -7.19
CA PHE A 180 12.53 -5.66 -8.06
C PHE A 180 11.91 -7.02 -7.68
N LEU A 181 11.96 -7.37 -6.40
CA LEU A 181 11.41 -8.61 -5.88
C LEU A 181 9.88 -8.67 -6.07
N ILE A 182 9.17 -7.59 -5.77
CA ILE A 182 7.73 -7.48 -5.96
C ILE A 182 7.34 -7.58 -7.43
N SER A 183 8.13 -7.00 -8.35
CA SER A 183 7.87 -7.09 -9.80
C SER A 183 7.95 -8.53 -10.29
N TYR A 184 8.96 -9.26 -9.83
CA TYR A 184 9.13 -10.67 -10.15
C TYR A 184 7.92 -11.50 -9.67
N LEU A 185 7.55 -11.36 -8.40
CA LEU A 185 6.40 -12.06 -7.82
C LEU A 185 5.09 -11.66 -8.51
N TYR A 186 4.89 -10.37 -8.75
CA TYR A 186 3.70 -9.82 -9.39
C TYR A 186 3.49 -10.42 -10.77
N LEU A 187 4.51 -10.45 -11.64
CA LEU A 187 4.38 -11.03 -12.98
C LEU A 187 4.11 -12.54 -12.94
N LYS A 188 4.73 -13.27 -12.00
CA LYS A 188 4.51 -14.71 -11.85
C LYS A 188 3.06 -15.02 -11.46
N ILE A 189 2.53 -14.30 -10.46
CA ILE A 189 1.15 -14.46 -9.99
C ILE A 189 0.15 -13.94 -11.02
N LYS A 190 0.43 -12.78 -11.64
CA LYS A 190 -0.42 -12.19 -12.69
C LYS A 190 -0.66 -13.17 -13.84
N LYS A 191 0.38 -13.89 -14.30
CA LYS A 191 0.23 -14.92 -15.34
C LYS A 191 -0.75 -16.02 -14.93
N GLN A 192 -0.70 -16.48 -13.68
CA GLN A 192 -1.61 -17.49 -13.15
C GLN A 192 -3.05 -16.95 -13.06
N ILE A 193 -3.23 -15.73 -12.56
CA ILE A 193 -4.55 -15.10 -12.44
C ILE A 193 -5.19 -14.90 -13.83
N ILE A 194 -4.43 -14.45 -14.83
CA ILE A 194 -4.94 -14.26 -16.20
C ILE A 194 -5.34 -15.59 -16.83
N HIS A 195 -4.61 -16.67 -16.56
CA HIS A 195 -4.97 -18.00 -17.05
C HIS A 195 -6.25 -18.57 -16.40
N LEU A 196 -6.59 -18.11 -15.19
CA LEU A 196 -7.78 -18.53 -14.45
C LEU A 196 -9.06 -17.72 -14.79
N LEU A 197 -8.90 -16.58 -15.47
CA LEU A 197 -9.99 -15.67 -15.86
C LEU A 197 -10.48 -15.97 -17.28
#